data_AF-A0A522DEY8-F1
#
_entry.id   AF-A0A522DEY8-F1
#
_cell.length_a   1.000
_cell.length_b   1.000
_cell.length_c   1.000
_cell.angle_alpha   90.00
_cell.angle_beta   90.00
_cell.angle_gamma   90.00
#
_symmetry.space_group_name_H-M   'P 1'
#
loop_
_entity.id
_entity.type
_entity.pdbx_description
1 polymer ?
#
loop_
_entity_poly.entity_id
_entity_poly.type
_entity_poly.pdbx_seq_one_letter_code
_entity_poly.pdbx_strand_id
1 'polypeptide(L)'
;SGETNTDDLSPAPDAWSRPDIPLHAKAMLKMPREGITNAEQQIAELKQKGFPVAYVGDVVGTGSSRKSATNSVLWYMGNDIPFIPNKRDGGVCIGGKIAPIFFNTMEDSGALPFECDVTRMLMGDVIDIFPYQGVVKRHDSDEIVCQFVLKTDVLLDEVRAGGRIPLIIGRGLTDRARKALGLPASAVFILPSSKEDNNKGYTLAQKIVGRACGVAGVRPNTYCEPHMSTVGSQDTTGPMTRDELKDLACLGFSADLVLQSFCHTAAYPKPVDITMQHTLPDFIMNRGGVSLRPGDGIIHSWLNRMLLPDTVGTGGDSHTRFPIGISFPAGSGLVAFAAATGVMPLDMPESVLVRFTGTLQPGITLRDLVNAIPYAALQRGLLTVEKTGKKNVFSGRILEIEGLPDLKIEQAFELSDASAERSAGGCTIRLNEA
;
A
#
# COMPACT_ATOMS: atom_id res chain seq x y z
N SER A 1 -11.72 -13.90 -13.58
CA SER A 1 -12.04 -12.67 -14.33
C SER A 1 -12.56 -11.61 -13.37
N GLY A 2 -12.36 -10.34 -13.70
CA GLY A 2 -12.87 -9.18 -12.98
C GLY A 2 -11.91 -8.56 -11.96
N GLU A 3 -12.47 -7.71 -11.10
CA GLU A 3 -11.74 -7.01 -10.05
C GLU A 3 -11.79 -7.80 -8.73
N THR A 4 -10.61 -8.09 -8.17
CA THR A 4 -10.44 -8.59 -6.80
C THR A 4 -10.25 -7.39 -5.87
N ASN A 5 -11.27 -7.10 -5.06
CA ASN A 5 -11.17 -6.17 -3.95
C ASN A 5 -10.50 -6.84 -2.75
N THR A 6 -9.81 -6.09 -1.91
CA THR A 6 -9.26 -6.63 -0.66
C THR A 6 -10.32 -7.19 0.30
N ASP A 7 -11.58 -6.74 0.20
CA ASP A 7 -12.71 -7.32 0.94
C ASP A 7 -13.07 -8.73 0.44
N ASP A 8 -12.86 -9.03 -0.85
CA ASP A 8 -13.01 -10.40 -1.38
C ASP A 8 -11.99 -11.36 -0.75
N LEU A 9 -10.80 -10.86 -0.47
CA LEU A 9 -9.69 -11.63 0.11
C LEU A 9 -9.72 -11.68 1.64
N SER A 10 -10.26 -10.65 2.28
CA SER A 10 -10.33 -10.48 3.73
C SER A 10 -11.61 -9.73 4.08
N PRO A 11 -12.75 -10.43 4.22
CA PRO A 11 -14.05 -9.79 4.36
C PRO A 11 -14.20 -9.00 5.67
N ALA A 12 -14.90 -7.87 5.62
CA ALA A 12 -15.12 -7.00 6.78
C ALA A 12 -15.74 -7.71 8.01
N PRO A 13 -16.73 -8.61 7.89
CA PRO A 13 -17.32 -9.31 9.05
C PRO A 13 -16.33 -10.15 9.86
N ASP A 14 -15.20 -10.53 9.24
CA ASP A 14 -14.15 -11.38 9.76
C ASP A 14 -12.93 -10.57 10.23
N ALA A 15 -13.02 -9.24 10.27
CA ALA A 15 -11.91 -8.38 10.67
C ALA A 15 -11.32 -8.72 12.06
N TRP A 16 -12.16 -9.25 12.95
CA TRP A 16 -11.80 -9.68 14.30
C TRP A 16 -10.77 -10.83 14.35
N SER A 17 -10.69 -11.66 13.30
CA SER A 17 -9.76 -12.80 13.25
C SER A 17 -8.46 -12.51 12.51
N ARG A 18 -8.29 -11.30 11.94
CA ARG A 18 -7.12 -10.93 11.11
C ARG A 18 -5.74 -11.26 11.70
N PRO A 19 -5.49 -11.12 13.02
CA PRO A 19 -4.20 -11.48 13.62
C PRO A 19 -3.92 -12.98 13.62
N ASP A 20 -4.95 -13.83 13.55
CA ASP A 20 -4.82 -15.27 13.41
C ASP A 20 -4.86 -15.62 11.90
N ILE A 21 -3.70 -15.57 11.26
CA ILE A 21 -3.56 -15.72 9.80
C ILE A 21 -4.19 -17.03 9.28
N PRO A 22 -3.88 -18.23 9.84
CA PRO A 22 -4.48 -19.47 9.37
C PRO A 22 -6.00 -19.51 9.51
N LEU A 23 -6.54 -18.98 10.61
CA LEU A 23 -7.98 -18.91 10.82
C LEU A 23 -8.64 -17.94 9.84
N HIS A 24 -8.07 -16.75 9.69
CA HIS A 24 -8.63 -15.69 8.84
C HIS A 24 -8.58 -16.08 7.36
N ALA A 25 -7.55 -16.80 6.93
CA ALA A 25 -7.40 -17.26 5.55
C ALA A 25 -8.61 -18.10 5.08
N LYS A 26 -9.28 -18.83 5.97
CA LYS A 26 -10.50 -19.60 5.64
C LYS A 26 -11.67 -18.74 5.13
N ALA A 27 -11.63 -17.42 5.38
CA ALA A 27 -12.64 -16.49 4.89
C ALA A 27 -12.32 -15.91 3.50
N MET A 28 -11.12 -16.16 2.95
CA MET A 28 -10.70 -15.68 1.64
C MET A 28 -11.61 -16.24 0.55
N LEU A 29 -12.19 -15.35 -0.25
CA LEU A 29 -13.10 -15.69 -1.36
C LEU A 29 -14.28 -16.59 -0.93
N LYS A 30 -14.76 -16.43 0.31
CA LYS A 30 -15.89 -17.23 0.82
C LYS A 30 -17.23 -16.93 0.14
N MET A 31 -17.35 -15.75 -0.48
CA MET A 31 -18.52 -15.39 -1.27
C MET A 31 -18.33 -15.92 -2.69
N PRO A 32 -19.27 -16.73 -3.22
CA PRO A 32 -19.12 -17.32 -4.55
C PRO A 32 -18.93 -16.25 -5.64
N ARG A 33 -18.05 -16.54 -6.59
CA ARG A 33 -17.78 -15.70 -7.76
C ARG A 33 -17.65 -16.57 -9.00
N GLU A 34 -17.71 -15.95 -10.18
CA GLU A 34 -17.49 -16.68 -11.42
C GLU A 34 -16.14 -17.41 -11.39
N GLY A 35 -16.17 -18.73 -11.58
CA GLY A 35 -14.98 -19.61 -11.52
C GLY A 35 -14.47 -19.96 -10.12
N ILE A 36 -15.01 -19.36 -9.04
CA ILE A 36 -14.58 -19.60 -7.65
C ILE A 36 -15.79 -19.99 -6.79
N THR A 37 -15.81 -21.26 -6.36
CA THR A 37 -16.88 -21.82 -5.51
C THR A 37 -16.34 -22.24 -4.15
N ASN A 38 -15.11 -22.74 -4.08
CA ASN A 38 -14.40 -23.08 -2.85
C ASN A 38 -12.90 -22.87 -3.07
N ALA A 39 -12.42 -21.68 -2.72
CA ALA A 39 -11.05 -21.28 -3.02
C ALA A 39 -10.00 -22.22 -2.39
N GLU A 40 -10.17 -22.64 -1.13
CA GLU A 40 -9.21 -23.53 -0.46
C GLU A 40 -9.10 -24.88 -1.17
N GLN A 41 -10.24 -25.50 -1.49
CA GLN A 41 -10.26 -26.77 -2.21
C GLN A 41 -9.68 -26.64 -3.62
N GLN A 42 -10.09 -25.61 -4.37
CA GLN A 42 -9.60 -25.38 -5.73
C GLN A 42 -8.08 -25.11 -5.74
N ILE A 43 -7.54 -24.37 -4.78
CA ILE A 43 -6.10 -24.16 -4.64
C ILE A 43 -5.39 -25.49 -4.34
N ALA A 44 -5.95 -26.32 -3.46
CA ALA A 44 -5.37 -27.64 -3.15
C ALA A 44 -5.35 -28.55 -4.40
N GLU A 45 -6.41 -28.55 -5.21
CA GLU A 45 -6.48 -29.28 -6.48
C GLU A 45 -5.44 -28.77 -7.49
N LEU A 46 -5.26 -27.45 -7.61
CA LEU A 46 -4.22 -26.87 -8.47
C LEU A 46 -2.81 -27.30 -8.06
N LYS A 47 -2.53 -27.35 -6.76
CA LYS A 47 -1.23 -27.80 -6.23
C LYS A 47 -0.90 -29.25 -6.54
N GLN A 48 -1.90 -30.10 -6.81
CA GLN A 48 -1.67 -31.50 -7.21
C GLN A 48 -0.94 -31.61 -8.56
N LYS A 49 -0.89 -30.54 -9.36
CA LYS A 49 -0.08 -30.46 -10.58
C LYS A 49 1.43 -30.39 -10.33
N GLY A 50 1.87 -30.28 -9.07
CA GLY A 50 3.28 -30.30 -8.69
C GLY A 50 4.00 -28.95 -8.75
N PHE A 51 3.27 -27.86 -8.98
CA PHE A 51 3.81 -26.50 -9.08
C PHE A 51 3.21 -25.55 -8.02
N PRO A 52 3.93 -24.48 -7.65
CA PRO A 52 3.36 -23.38 -6.88
C PRO A 52 2.19 -22.72 -7.61
N VAL A 53 1.27 -22.12 -6.85
CA VAL A 53 0.11 -21.41 -7.39
C VAL A 53 0.39 -19.90 -7.38
N ALA A 54 0.16 -19.22 -8.49
CA ALA A 54 0.20 -17.76 -8.58
C ALA A 54 -1.21 -17.17 -8.49
N TYR A 55 -1.37 -16.03 -7.81
CA TYR A 55 -2.64 -15.30 -7.81
C TYR A 55 -2.73 -14.43 -9.07
N VAL A 56 -3.74 -14.64 -9.91
CA VAL A 56 -3.92 -13.93 -11.19
C VAL A 56 -5.29 -13.25 -11.26
N GLY A 57 -5.35 -11.99 -11.70
CA GLY A 57 -6.62 -11.28 -11.91
C GLY A 57 -6.52 -10.06 -12.83
N ASP A 58 -7.65 -9.60 -13.36
CA ASP A 58 -7.66 -8.44 -14.27
C ASP A 58 -7.31 -7.15 -13.53
N VAL A 59 -7.91 -6.94 -12.35
CA VAL A 59 -7.61 -5.84 -11.43
C VAL A 59 -7.50 -6.41 -10.03
N VAL A 60 -6.37 -6.22 -9.35
CA VAL A 60 -6.09 -6.90 -8.07
C VAL A 60 -5.79 -5.90 -6.95
N GLY A 61 -6.40 -6.14 -5.78
CA GLY A 61 -6.03 -5.48 -4.54
C GLY A 61 -6.63 -4.09 -4.33
N THR A 62 -7.72 -3.75 -5.01
CA THR A 62 -8.39 -2.45 -4.81
C THR A 62 -9.03 -2.34 -3.41
N GLY A 63 -9.26 -1.09 -2.98
CA GLY A 63 -9.94 -0.79 -1.73
C GLY A 63 -9.00 -0.62 -0.52
N SER A 64 -9.31 -1.33 0.55
CA SER A 64 -8.70 -1.17 1.87
C SER A 64 -7.22 -1.59 1.92
N SER A 65 -6.42 -0.95 2.78
CA SER A 65 -5.00 -1.29 3.03
C SER A 65 -4.79 -2.53 3.91
N ARG A 66 -5.84 -3.33 4.16
CA ARG A 66 -5.79 -4.45 5.11
C ARG A 66 -4.76 -5.51 4.71
N LYS A 67 -3.66 -5.61 5.47
CA LYS A 67 -2.59 -6.60 5.25
C LYS A 67 -3.10 -8.04 5.27
N SER A 68 -4.21 -8.29 5.97
CA SER A 68 -4.87 -9.59 6.02
C SER A 68 -5.23 -10.15 4.64
N ALA A 69 -5.54 -9.31 3.63
CA ALA A 69 -5.76 -9.78 2.26
C ALA A 69 -4.51 -10.46 1.68
N THR A 70 -3.34 -9.82 1.81
CA THR A 70 -2.05 -10.41 1.45
C THR A 70 -1.73 -11.63 2.30
N ASN A 71 -1.92 -11.56 3.62
CA ASN A 71 -1.65 -12.69 4.51
C ASN A 71 -2.46 -13.93 4.11
N SER A 72 -3.74 -13.79 3.73
CA SER A 72 -4.57 -14.90 3.30
C SER A 72 -4.13 -15.50 1.96
N VAL A 73 -3.76 -14.66 0.99
CA VAL A 73 -3.19 -15.13 -0.29
C VAL A 73 -1.89 -15.91 -0.03
N LEU A 74 -0.96 -15.34 0.75
CA LEU A 74 0.33 -15.96 1.03
C LEU A 74 0.22 -17.18 1.94
N TRP A 75 -0.80 -17.25 2.80
CA TRP A 75 -1.07 -18.46 3.58
C TRP A 75 -1.28 -19.67 2.67
N TYR A 76 -2.06 -19.50 1.60
CA TYR A 76 -2.31 -20.58 0.65
C TYR A 76 -1.25 -20.70 -0.44
N MET A 77 -0.57 -19.63 -0.85
CA MET A 77 0.26 -19.59 -2.07
C MET A 77 1.75 -19.26 -1.82
N GLY A 78 2.11 -18.89 -0.59
CA GLY A 78 3.48 -18.56 -0.19
C GLY A 78 4.25 -19.74 0.42
N ASN A 79 5.38 -19.41 1.04
CA ASN A 79 6.33 -20.35 1.64
C ASN A 79 6.32 -20.22 3.17
N ASP A 80 6.63 -21.33 3.85
CA ASP A 80 6.86 -21.31 5.29
C ASP A 80 8.16 -20.54 5.61
N ILE A 81 8.10 -19.67 6.62
CA ILE A 81 9.28 -18.95 7.11
C ILE A 81 9.92 -19.78 8.23
N PRO A 82 11.20 -20.17 8.13
CA PRO A 82 11.85 -20.99 9.15
C PRO A 82 11.71 -20.39 10.55
N PHE A 83 11.20 -21.19 11.49
CA PHE A 83 11.03 -20.85 12.90
C PHE A 83 10.02 -19.72 13.20
N ILE A 84 9.27 -19.23 12.22
CA ILE A 84 8.19 -18.25 12.43
C ILE A 84 6.84 -18.97 12.19
N PRO A 85 6.09 -19.29 13.25
CA PRO A 85 4.83 -20.02 13.10
C PRO A 85 3.75 -19.13 12.49
N ASN A 86 2.84 -19.76 11.74
CA ASN A 86 1.58 -19.17 11.28
C ASN A 86 1.72 -17.89 10.45
N LYS A 87 2.89 -17.65 9.84
CA LYS A 87 3.13 -16.59 8.85
C LYS A 87 3.88 -17.16 7.66
N ARG A 88 3.57 -16.66 6.46
CA ARG A 88 4.20 -17.06 5.20
C ARG A 88 4.63 -15.84 4.41
N ASP A 89 5.67 -16.02 3.60
CA ASP A 89 6.22 -15.02 2.67
C ASP A 89 6.24 -15.56 1.23
N GLY A 90 6.85 -14.82 0.30
CA GLY A 90 7.04 -15.31 -1.07
C GLY A 90 5.75 -15.29 -1.89
N GLY A 91 5.65 -16.22 -2.85
CA GLY A 91 4.51 -16.29 -3.77
C GLY A 91 4.60 -15.28 -4.93
N VAL A 92 3.67 -15.41 -5.88
CA VAL A 92 3.62 -14.59 -7.09
C VAL A 92 2.22 -14.03 -7.30
N CYS A 93 2.13 -12.75 -7.65
CA CYS A 93 0.87 -12.09 -7.98
C CYS A 93 0.97 -11.37 -9.33
N ILE A 94 0.05 -11.71 -10.22
CA ILE A 94 0.01 -11.20 -11.58
C ILE A 94 -1.31 -10.46 -11.77
N GLY A 95 -1.24 -9.21 -12.19
CA GLY A 95 -2.42 -8.41 -12.44
C GLY A 95 -2.39 -7.73 -13.81
N GLY A 96 -3.53 -7.62 -14.48
CA GLY A 96 -3.70 -6.60 -15.53
C GLY A 96 -3.46 -5.20 -14.97
N LYS A 97 -3.94 -4.98 -13.75
CA LYS A 97 -3.65 -3.83 -12.89
C LYS A 97 -3.56 -4.27 -11.44
N ILE A 98 -2.57 -3.80 -10.69
CA ILE A 98 -2.43 -4.04 -9.25
C ILE A 98 -2.53 -2.70 -8.53
N ALA A 99 -3.39 -2.62 -7.51
CA ALA A 99 -3.52 -1.40 -6.72
C ALA A 99 -2.22 -1.12 -5.94
N PRO A 100 -1.77 0.14 -5.81
CA PRO A 100 -0.43 0.45 -5.32
C PRO A 100 -0.15 -0.01 -3.89
N ILE A 101 -1.14 0.14 -2.99
CA ILE A 101 -1.01 -0.30 -1.59
C ILE A 101 -0.85 -1.82 -1.53
N PHE A 102 -1.62 -2.55 -2.34
CA PHE A 102 -1.54 -4.00 -2.40
C PHE A 102 -0.22 -4.46 -3.01
N PHE A 103 0.25 -3.82 -4.09
CA PHE A 103 1.57 -4.06 -4.67
C PHE A 103 2.67 -3.93 -3.61
N ASN A 104 2.67 -2.81 -2.88
CA ASN A 104 3.65 -2.58 -1.82
C ASN A 104 3.54 -3.61 -0.69
N THR A 105 2.32 -4.00 -0.32
CA THR A 105 2.13 -5.03 0.74
C THR A 105 2.66 -6.40 0.30
N MET A 106 2.52 -6.74 -0.99
CA MET A 106 3.05 -7.98 -1.57
C MET A 106 4.59 -7.97 -1.59
N GLU A 107 5.23 -6.91 -2.10
CA GLU A 107 6.71 -6.82 -2.14
C GLU A 107 7.33 -6.73 -0.74
N ASP A 108 6.68 -6.03 0.20
CA ASP A 108 7.10 -5.99 1.61
C ASP A 108 7.04 -7.37 2.29
N SER A 109 6.18 -8.26 1.79
CA SER A 109 5.99 -9.63 2.30
C SER A 109 6.78 -10.69 1.50
N GLY A 110 7.74 -10.27 0.67
CA GLY A 110 8.61 -11.18 -0.09
C GLY A 110 8.00 -11.77 -1.37
N ALA A 111 6.77 -11.39 -1.72
CA ALA A 111 6.14 -11.83 -2.95
C ALA A 111 6.71 -11.10 -4.17
N LEU A 112 6.53 -11.69 -5.35
CA LEU A 112 6.80 -11.05 -6.64
C LEU A 112 5.49 -10.57 -7.29
N PRO A 113 5.09 -9.29 -7.09
CA PRO A 113 4.00 -8.68 -7.84
C PRO A 113 4.50 -8.09 -9.16
N PHE A 114 3.77 -8.33 -10.27
CA PHE A 114 4.03 -7.62 -11.53
C PHE A 114 2.75 -7.43 -12.36
N GLU A 115 2.74 -6.36 -13.17
CA GLU A 115 1.63 -6.04 -14.07
C GLU A 115 1.93 -6.53 -15.49
N CYS A 116 0.98 -7.25 -16.11
CA CYS A 116 1.05 -7.69 -17.50
C CYS A 116 -0.34 -7.98 -18.07
N ASP A 117 -0.45 -8.21 -19.38
CA ASP A 117 -1.69 -8.73 -19.96
C ASP A 117 -1.95 -10.16 -19.45
N VAL A 118 -3.09 -10.36 -18.78
CA VAL A 118 -3.53 -11.64 -18.19
C VAL A 118 -4.64 -12.32 -18.99
N THR A 119 -5.10 -11.74 -20.10
CA THR A 119 -6.25 -12.26 -20.86
C THR A 119 -6.04 -13.67 -21.42
N ARG A 120 -4.78 -14.08 -21.60
CA ARG A 120 -4.38 -15.42 -22.08
C ARG A 120 -3.99 -16.39 -20.96
N MET A 121 -4.25 -16.04 -19.69
CA MET A 121 -3.99 -16.88 -18.52
C MET A 121 -5.32 -17.40 -17.97
N LEU A 122 -5.59 -18.70 -18.15
CA LEU A 122 -6.82 -19.33 -17.68
C LEU A 122 -6.59 -20.14 -16.40
N MET A 123 -7.66 -20.36 -15.65
CA MET A 123 -7.61 -21.16 -14.43
C MET A 123 -7.05 -22.56 -14.73
N GLY A 124 -5.98 -22.93 -14.03
CA GLY A 124 -5.32 -24.23 -14.19
C GLY A 124 -4.25 -24.29 -15.26
N ASP A 125 -3.99 -23.21 -16.01
CA ASP A 125 -2.81 -23.14 -16.87
C ASP A 125 -1.52 -23.30 -16.05
N VAL A 126 -0.53 -23.96 -16.62
CA VAL A 126 0.84 -24.02 -16.08
C VAL A 126 1.70 -23.10 -16.93
N ILE A 127 2.39 -22.17 -16.28
CA ILE A 127 3.18 -21.12 -16.93
C ILE A 127 4.59 -21.07 -16.34
N ASP A 128 5.55 -20.71 -17.18
CA ASP A 128 6.93 -20.44 -16.79
C ASP A 128 7.15 -18.92 -16.79
N ILE A 129 7.60 -18.38 -15.65
CA ILE A 129 7.86 -16.96 -15.47
C ILE A 129 9.38 -16.75 -15.50
N PHE A 130 9.86 -15.86 -16.38
CA PHE A 130 11.27 -15.53 -16.51
C PHE A 130 11.50 -14.07 -16.08
N PRO A 131 11.70 -13.77 -14.77
CA PRO A 131 11.73 -12.40 -14.25
C PRO A 131 12.81 -11.52 -14.89
N TYR A 132 14.00 -12.08 -15.11
CA TYR A 132 15.14 -11.37 -15.73
C TYR A 132 14.95 -11.09 -17.23
N GLN A 133 14.07 -11.84 -17.89
CA GLN A 133 13.77 -11.67 -19.33
C GLN A 133 12.49 -10.86 -19.55
N GLY A 134 11.64 -10.69 -18.53
CA GLY A 134 10.36 -10.00 -18.64
C GLY A 134 9.35 -10.75 -19.50
N VAL A 135 9.34 -12.09 -19.47
CA VAL A 135 8.42 -12.91 -20.28
C VAL A 135 7.75 -14.00 -19.46
N VAL A 136 6.49 -14.30 -19.79
CA VAL A 136 5.76 -15.48 -19.33
C VAL A 136 5.47 -16.37 -20.52
N LYS A 137 5.81 -17.66 -20.41
CA LYS A 137 5.55 -18.68 -21.43
C LYS A 137 4.59 -19.74 -20.91
N ARG A 138 3.90 -20.44 -21.81
CA ARG A 138 3.15 -21.64 -21.44
C ARG A 138 4.13 -22.79 -21.20
N HIS A 139 3.96 -23.50 -20.09
CA HIS A 139 4.84 -24.61 -19.72
C HIS A 139 4.93 -25.66 -20.84
N ASP A 140 6.10 -26.26 -21.02
CA ASP A 140 6.43 -27.19 -22.10
C ASP A 140 6.29 -26.61 -23.53
N SER A 141 6.32 -25.29 -23.68
CA SER A 141 6.28 -24.63 -24.99
C SER A 141 7.08 -23.34 -25.03
N ASP A 142 7.40 -22.87 -26.24
CA ASP A 142 7.96 -21.54 -26.46
C ASP A 142 6.88 -20.45 -26.69
N GLU A 143 5.60 -20.79 -26.50
CA GLU A 143 4.50 -19.84 -26.67
C GLU A 143 4.58 -18.75 -25.58
N ILE A 144 4.89 -17.52 -26.01
CA ILE A 144 4.82 -16.34 -25.14
C ILE A 144 3.35 -16.02 -24.88
N VAL A 145 2.97 -16.08 -23.60
CA VAL A 145 1.64 -15.72 -23.09
C VAL A 145 1.55 -14.20 -22.95
N CYS A 146 2.56 -13.60 -22.32
CA CYS A 146 2.70 -12.15 -22.19
C CYS A 146 4.16 -11.72 -21.99
N GLN A 147 4.40 -10.43 -22.17
CA GLN A 147 5.64 -9.74 -21.79
C GLN A 147 5.33 -8.74 -20.69
N PHE A 148 6.32 -8.48 -19.83
CA PHE A 148 6.19 -7.56 -18.71
C PHE A 148 7.50 -6.85 -18.41
N VAL A 149 7.40 -5.74 -17.71
CA VAL A 149 8.54 -4.99 -17.18
C VAL A 149 8.34 -4.89 -15.68
N LEU A 150 9.37 -5.25 -14.91
CA LEU A 150 9.33 -5.06 -13.46
C LEU A 150 9.28 -3.55 -13.16
N LYS A 151 8.55 -3.17 -12.12
CA LYS A 151 8.47 -1.78 -11.67
C LYS A 151 9.86 -1.21 -11.37
N THR A 152 10.74 -2.04 -10.81
CA THR A 152 12.14 -1.76 -10.51
C THR A 152 12.92 -3.06 -10.49
N ASP A 153 14.19 -3.05 -10.91
CA ASP A 153 15.07 -4.22 -10.83
C ASP A 153 15.41 -4.58 -9.38
N VAL A 154 15.28 -3.62 -8.46
CA VAL A 154 15.47 -3.83 -7.00
C VAL A 154 14.51 -4.89 -6.46
N LEU A 155 13.34 -5.07 -7.08
CA LEU A 155 12.34 -6.06 -6.69
C LEU A 155 12.92 -7.49 -6.67
N LEU A 156 13.94 -7.77 -7.49
CA LEU A 156 14.63 -9.07 -7.49
C LEU A 156 15.45 -9.31 -6.22
N ASP A 157 16.10 -8.27 -5.70
CA ASP A 157 16.80 -8.33 -4.41
C ASP A 157 15.81 -8.37 -3.25
N GLU A 158 14.65 -7.71 -3.37
CA GLU A 158 13.58 -7.74 -2.36
C GLU A 158 13.04 -9.15 -2.18
N VAL A 159 12.67 -9.84 -3.28
CA VAL A 159 12.21 -11.23 -3.24
C VAL A 159 13.29 -12.14 -2.64
N ARG A 160 14.56 -11.97 -3.04
CA ARG A 160 15.68 -12.76 -2.49
C ARG A 160 15.86 -12.56 -0.98
N ALA A 161 15.62 -11.35 -0.48
CA ALA A 161 15.75 -11.02 0.93
C ALA A 161 14.55 -11.48 1.79
N GLY A 162 13.52 -12.08 1.19
CA GLY A 162 12.27 -12.39 1.89
C GLY A 162 11.36 -11.18 2.09
N GLY A 163 11.58 -10.10 1.32
CA GLY A 163 10.79 -8.89 1.32
C GLY A 163 11.61 -7.61 1.28
N ARG A 164 10.97 -6.52 0.86
CA ARG A 164 11.60 -5.19 0.81
C ARG A 164 12.03 -4.67 2.19
N ILE A 165 11.24 -4.92 3.23
CA ILE A 165 11.58 -4.49 4.60
C ILE A 165 12.87 -5.19 5.10
N PRO A 166 12.98 -6.53 5.07
CA PRO A 166 14.24 -7.22 5.34
C PRO A 166 15.42 -6.72 4.51
N LEU A 167 15.22 -6.48 3.20
CA LEU A 167 16.28 -5.96 2.32
C LEU A 167 16.82 -4.63 2.84
N ILE A 168 15.95 -3.66 3.16
CA ILE A 168 16.36 -2.32 3.60
C ILE A 168 17.16 -2.41 4.90
N ILE A 169 16.68 -3.21 5.86
CA ILE A 169 17.36 -3.42 7.14
C ILE A 169 18.74 -4.06 6.92
N GLY A 170 18.81 -5.13 6.13
CA GLY A 170 20.04 -5.87 5.85
C GLY A 170 21.06 -5.07 5.04
N ARG A 171 20.60 -4.31 4.03
CA ARG A 171 21.42 -3.39 3.24
C ARG A 171 21.98 -2.27 4.13
N GLY A 172 21.14 -1.64 4.95
CA GLY A 172 21.56 -0.59 5.87
C GLY A 172 22.56 -1.09 6.93
N LEU A 173 22.39 -2.31 7.44
CA LEU A 173 23.36 -2.96 8.32
C LEU A 173 24.71 -3.18 7.61
N THR A 174 24.67 -3.67 6.37
CA THR A 174 25.87 -3.86 5.54
C THR A 174 26.62 -2.55 5.33
N ASP A 175 25.90 -1.47 4.98
CA ASP A 175 26.53 -0.17 4.74
C ASP A 175 27.17 0.41 5.99
N ARG A 176 26.53 0.27 7.17
CA ARG A 176 27.13 0.70 8.45
C ARG A 176 28.39 -0.09 8.77
N ALA A 177 28.38 -1.41 8.57
CA ALA A 177 29.55 -2.26 8.79
C ALA A 177 30.72 -1.86 7.86
N ARG A 178 30.43 -1.65 6.57
CA ARG A 178 31.45 -1.25 5.59
C ARG A 178 32.05 0.12 5.91
N LYS A 179 31.22 1.10 6.28
CA LYS A 179 31.70 2.42 6.74
C LYS A 179 32.62 2.31 7.96
N ALA A 180 32.21 1.52 8.97
CA ALA A 180 33.03 1.30 10.17
C ALA A 180 34.37 0.62 9.86
N LEU A 181 34.42 -0.23 8.84
CA LEU A 181 35.63 -0.89 8.35
C LEU A 181 36.46 -0.05 7.35
N GLY A 182 36.02 1.18 7.03
CA GLY A 182 36.69 2.01 6.01
C GLY A 182 36.62 1.45 4.59
N LEU A 183 35.64 0.59 4.30
CA LEU A 183 35.44 -0.01 2.99
C LEU A 183 34.54 0.86 2.10
N PRO A 184 34.70 0.80 0.76
CA PRO A 184 33.79 1.49 -0.17
C PRO A 184 32.37 0.92 -0.10
N ALA A 185 31.38 1.64 -0.64
CA ALA A 185 29.99 1.16 -0.74
C ALA A 185 29.90 -0.22 -1.43
N SER A 186 28.90 -1.02 -1.05
CA SER A 186 28.71 -2.36 -1.62
C SER A 186 28.25 -2.28 -3.07
N ALA A 187 28.82 -3.13 -3.93
CA ALA A 187 28.35 -3.34 -5.31
C ALA A 187 27.46 -4.59 -5.46
N VAL A 188 27.11 -5.24 -4.34
CA VAL A 188 26.33 -6.50 -4.33
C VAL A 188 24.85 -6.27 -4.58
N PHE A 189 24.31 -5.14 -4.12
CA PHE A 189 22.89 -4.82 -4.23
C PHE A 189 22.61 -4.04 -5.50
N ILE A 190 21.47 -4.34 -6.13
CA ILE A 190 20.92 -3.52 -7.20
C ILE A 190 20.55 -2.16 -6.60
N LEU A 191 21.09 -1.09 -7.19
CA LEU A 191 20.77 0.27 -6.78
C LEU A 191 19.66 0.84 -7.67
N PRO A 192 18.74 1.64 -7.11
CA PRO A 192 17.75 2.35 -7.89
C PRO A 192 18.41 3.21 -8.98
N SER A 193 17.94 3.11 -10.22
CA SER A 193 18.47 3.92 -11.32
C SER A 193 18.08 5.39 -11.13
N SER A 194 19.04 6.31 -11.06
CA SER A 194 18.76 7.74 -11.17
C SER A 194 18.32 8.06 -12.60
N LYS A 195 17.03 8.34 -12.83
CA LYS A 195 16.56 8.82 -14.13
C LYS A 195 16.85 10.31 -14.31
N GLU A 196 17.01 10.67 -15.60
CA GLU A 196 17.44 11.96 -16.16
C GLU A 196 17.27 13.18 -15.25
N ASP A 197 18.42 13.79 -14.93
CA ASP A 197 18.43 15.15 -14.42
C ASP A 197 17.96 16.09 -15.53
N ASN A 198 16.92 16.86 -15.25
CA ASN A 198 16.46 17.90 -16.15
C ASN A 198 16.24 19.20 -15.38
N ASN A 199 16.43 20.33 -16.07
CA ASN A 199 16.39 21.66 -15.47
C ASN A 199 14.97 22.17 -15.14
N LYS A 200 13.93 21.32 -15.17
CA LYS A 200 12.55 21.73 -14.84
C LYS A 200 12.38 21.85 -13.33
N GLY A 201 11.42 22.65 -12.87
CA GLY A 201 11.08 22.73 -11.44
C GLY A 201 10.48 21.42 -10.87
N TYR A 202 10.20 21.42 -9.58
CA TYR A 202 9.50 20.34 -8.86
C TYR A 202 8.03 20.70 -8.61
N THR A 203 7.15 19.69 -8.62
CA THR A 203 5.76 19.84 -8.17
C THR A 203 5.68 20.00 -6.64
N LEU A 204 4.48 20.25 -6.10
CA LEU A 204 4.31 20.41 -4.64
C LEU A 204 4.66 19.12 -3.91
N ALA A 205 4.10 17.99 -4.36
CA ALA A 205 4.40 16.69 -3.77
C ALA A 205 5.90 16.35 -3.82
N GLN A 206 6.56 16.64 -4.95
CA GLN A 206 8.00 16.40 -5.12
C GLN A 206 8.85 17.23 -4.16
N LYS A 207 8.46 18.49 -3.90
CA LYS A 207 9.14 19.35 -2.91
C LYS A 207 8.93 18.87 -1.48
N ILE A 208 7.70 18.48 -1.11
CA ILE A 208 7.40 17.98 0.24
C ILE A 208 8.20 16.70 0.53
N VAL A 209 8.21 15.74 -0.40
CA VAL A 209 9.01 14.52 -0.27
C VAL A 209 10.51 14.83 -0.27
N GLY A 210 10.96 15.74 -1.14
CA GLY A 210 12.35 16.21 -1.15
C GLY A 210 12.80 16.75 0.19
N ARG A 211 12.00 17.64 0.79
CA ARG A 211 12.26 18.22 2.10
C ARG A 211 12.42 17.14 3.17
N ALA A 212 11.54 16.15 3.19
CA ALA A 212 11.62 15.02 4.13
C ALA A 212 12.85 14.11 3.89
N CYS A 213 13.47 14.18 2.72
CA CYS A 213 14.73 13.50 2.37
C CYS A 213 15.97 14.40 2.48
N GLY A 214 15.82 15.68 2.86
CA GLY A 214 16.94 16.64 2.93
C GLY A 214 17.42 17.18 1.57
N VAL A 215 16.62 17.08 0.51
CA VAL A 215 16.93 17.59 -0.85
C VAL A 215 15.85 18.54 -1.36
N ALA A 216 16.10 19.26 -2.47
CA ALA A 216 15.14 20.25 -3.00
C ALA A 216 13.85 19.64 -3.58
N GLY A 217 13.92 18.38 -4.02
CA GLY A 217 12.78 17.64 -4.57
C GLY A 217 13.18 16.24 -5.00
N VAL A 218 12.22 15.30 -5.02
CA VAL A 218 12.43 13.94 -5.54
C VAL A 218 11.73 13.78 -6.89
N ARG A 219 12.42 13.24 -7.89
CA ARG A 219 11.85 12.98 -9.22
C ARG A 219 11.08 11.66 -9.26
N PRO A 220 10.07 11.51 -10.15
CA PRO A 220 9.37 10.24 -10.31
C PRO A 220 10.32 9.08 -10.62
N ASN A 221 9.98 7.90 -10.11
CA ASN A 221 10.74 6.65 -10.18
C ASN A 221 12.12 6.70 -9.48
N THR A 222 12.36 7.73 -8.66
CA THR A 222 13.54 7.79 -7.80
C THR A 222 13.17 7.16 -6.45
N TYR A 223 13.95 6.18 -6.03
CA TYR A 223 13.86 5.64 -4.67
C TYR A 223 14.31 6.69 -3.65
N CYS A 224 13.55 6.82 -2.58
CA CYS A 224 13.88 7.67 -1.45
C CYS A 224 13.32 7.10 -0.15
N GLU A 225 13.84 7.60 0.98
CA GLU A 225 13.43 7.20 2.32
C GLU A 225 13.01 8.45 3.11
N PRO A 226 11.87 9.09 2.79
CA PRO A 226 11.41 10.29 3.49
C PRO A 226 11.23 10.05 4.99
N HIS A 227 11.57 11.07 5.77
CA HIS A 227 11.25 11.14 7.19
C HIS A 227 9.73 11.14 7.42
N MET A 228 9.27 10.29 8.36
CA MET A 228 7.87 10.13 8.73
C MET A 228 7.54 10.96 9.96
N SER A 229 6.96 12.14 9.74
CA SER A 229 6.53 13.03 10.83
C SER A 229 5.23 12.57 11.50
N THR A 230 4.35 11.90 10.78
CA THR A 230 3.06 11.44 11.34
C THR A 230 2.69 10.06 10.81
N VAL A 231 2.38 9.15 11.73
CA VAL A 231 1.91 7.80 11.43
C VAL A 231 0.55 7.55 12.08
N GLY A 232 -0.46 7.20 11.28
CA GLY A 232 -1.80 6.83 11.76
C GLY A 232 -2.02 5.31 11.87
N SER A 233 -2.73 4.87 12.91
CA SER A 233 -3.18 3.48 13.11
C SER A 233 -4.62 3.46 13.63
N GLN A 234 -5.42 2.51 13.14
CA GLN A 234 -6.83 2.31 13.54
C GLN A 234 -7.06 0.89 14.05
N ASP A 235 -8.21 0.61 14.63
CA ASP A 235 -8.49 -0.55 15.47
C ASP A 235 -8.75 -1.89 14.74
N THR A 236 -8.93 -1.87 13.42
CA THR A 236 -9.08 -3.10 12.61
C THR A 236 -7.80 -3.51 11.87
N THR A 237 -6.83 -2.60 11.74
CA THR A 237 -5.46 -2.89 11.26
C THR A 237 -4.44 -2.88 12.39
N GLY A 238 -4.71 -2.16 13.47
CA GLY A 238 -3.86 -1.99 14.64
C GLY A 238 -3.38 -3.29 15.28
N PRO A 239 -4.23 -4.32 15.45
CA PRO A 239 -3.76 -5.63 15.93
C PRO A 239 -2.71 -6.28 15.03
N MET A 240 -2.84 -6.18 13.70
CA MET A 240 -1.81 -6.65 12.77
C MET A 240 -0.56 -5.77 12.86
N THR A 241 -0.70 -4.45 12.90
CA THR A 241 0.42 -3.51 13.05
C THR A 241 1.19 -3.75 14.34
N ARG A 242 0.51 -4.05 15.45
CA ARG A 242 1.11 -4.48 16.72
C ARG A 242 1.98 -5.72 16.54
N ASP A 243 1.49 -6.72 15.81
CA ASP A 243 2.22 -7.97 15.64
C ASP A 243 3.43 -7.78 14.69
N GLU A 244 3.30 -6.99 13.62
CA GLU A 244 4.44 -6.60 12.78
C GLU A 244 5.48 -5.77 13.58
N LEU A 245 5.06 -4.91 14.51
CA LEU A 245 5.97 -4.17 15.40
C LEU A 245 6.72 -5.10 16.37
N LYS A 246 6.11 -6.21 16.82
CA LYS A 246 6.80 -7.22 17.63
C LYS A 246 7.84 -7.96 16.81
N ASP A 247 7.51 -8.33 15.57
CA ASP A 247 8.42 -9.03 14.67
C ASP A 247 9.63 -8.15 14.30
N LEU A 248 9.44 -6.83 14.21
CA LEU A 248 10.52 -5.85 14.04
C LEU A 248 11.28 -5.51 15.34
N ALA A 249 10.97 -6.19 16.46
CA ALA A 249 11.54 -5.92 17.77
C ALA A 249 11.42 -4.44 18.22
N CYS A 250 10.34 -3.76 17.83
CA CYS A 250 10.12 -2.35 18.13
C CYS A 250 9.75 -2.15 19.61
N LEU A 251 10.65 -1.51 20.36
CA LEU A 251 10.46 -1.14 21.78
C LEU A 251 10.09 0.34 21.97
N GLY A 252 10.27 1.17 20.95
CA GLY A 252 9.90 2.59 20.94
C GLY A 252 9.80 3.09 19.52
N PHE A 253 8.93 4.08 19.29
CA PHE A 253 8.78 4.69 17.97
C PHE A 253 9.87 5.73 17.72
N SER A 254 10.33 5.80 16.47
CA SER A 254 11.26 6.84 16.00
C SER A 254 10.57 7.89 15.13
N ALA A 255 9.36 7.61 14.62
CA ALA A 255 8.53 8.63 13.98
C ALA A 255 8.07 9.67 15.02
N ASP A 256 8.01 10.96 14.62
CA ASP A 256 7.72 12.06 15.57
C ASP A 256 6.37 11.89 16.29
N LEU A 257 5.35 11.42 15.56
CA LEU A 257 4.02 11.16 16.10
C LEU A 257 3.46 9.85 15.54
N VAL A 258 3.01 8.98 16.44
CA VAL A 258 2.22 7.79 16.11
C VAL A 258 0.88 7.87 16.84
N LEU A 259 -0.23 7.84 16.10
CA LEU A 259 -1.59 7.91 16.65
C LEU A 259 -2.31 6.57 16.47
N GLN A 260 -2.97 6.08 17.52
CA GLN A 260 -3.91 4.95 17.48
C GLN A 260 -5.34 5.42 17.78
N SER A 261 -6.30 5.04 16.93
CA SER A 261 -7.73 5.28 17.16
C SER A 261 -8.54 4.01 17.47
N PHE A 262 -9.78 4.18 17.95
CA PHE A 262 -10.76 3.10 18.16
C PHE A 262 -12.10 3.49 17.55
N CYS A 263 -12.18 3.49 16.22
CA CYS A 263 -13.31 4.06 15.50
C CYS A 263 -14.14 3.05 14.70
N HIS A 264 -13.58 1.91 14.33
CA HIS A 264 -14.27 0.91 13.49
C HIS A 264 -15.01 -0.14 14.32
N THR A 265 -14.59 -0.38 15.57
CA THR A 265 -15.12 -1.44 16.45
C THR A 265 -15.88 -0.90 17.66
N ALA A 266 -15.85 0.41 17.89
CA ALA A 266 -16.35 1.01 19.13
C ALA A 266 -17.88 0.97 19.29
N ALA A 267 -18.65 1.03 18.20
CA ALA A 267 -20.10 1.13 18.28
C ALA A 267 -20.76 -0.18 18.80
N TYR A 268 -20.27 -1.33 18.35
CA TYR A 268 -20.83 -2.65 18.65
C TYR A 268 -19.70 -3.67 18.85
N PRO A 269 -18.90 -3.55 19.92
CA PRO A 269 -17.70 -4.36 20.06
C PRO A 269 -18.04 -5.82 20.38
N LYS A 270 -17.37 -6.74 19.68
CA LYS A 270 -17.33 -8.16 20.06
C LYS A 270 -16.42 -8.35 21.29
N PRO A 271 -16.48 -9.48 22.01
CA PRO A 271 -15.58 -9.73 23.15
C PRO A 271 -14.08 -9.60 22.84
N VAL A 272 -13.66 -9.99 21.63
CA VAL A 272 -12.28 -9.81 21.16
C VAL A 272 -11.94 -8.34 20.90
N ASP A 273 -12.89 -7.53 20.45
CA ASP A 273 -12.70 -6.09 20.25
C ASP A 273 -12.53 -5.39 21.61
N ILE A 274 -13.29 -5.79 22.64
CA ILE A 274 -13.13 -5.28 24.01
C ILE A 274 -11.72 -5.59 24.54
N THR A 275 -11.24 -6.82 24.33
CA THR A 275 -9.87 -7.21 24.72
C THR A 275 -8.81 -6.35 24.01
N MET A 276 -9.01 -6.10 22.72
CA MET A 276 -8.14 -5.22 21.93
C MET A 276 -8.18 -3.78 22.45
N GLN A 277 -9.35 -3.23 22.76
CA GLN A 277 -9.54 -1.89 23.33
C GLN A 277 -8.86 -1.72 24.70
N HIS A 278 -8.70 -2.79 25.48
CA HIS A 278 -7.98 -2.76 26.75
C HIS A 278 -6.47 -2.98 26.66
N THR A 279 -5.97 -3.55 25.56
CA THR A 279 -4.54 -3.95 25.45
C THR A 279 -3.75 -3.13 24.46
N LEU A 280 -4.39 -2.66 23.37
CA LEU A 280 -3.73 -1.88 22.33
C LEU A 280 -3.30 -0.47 22.78
N PRO A 281 -4.05 0.26 23.63
CA PRO A 281 -3.61 1.58 24.12
C PRO A 281 -2.24 1.53 24.79
N ASP A 282 -2.06 0.64 25.78
CA ASP A 282 -0.80 0.53 26.53
C ASP A 282 0.35 0.09 25.62
N PHE A 283 0.09 -0.79 24.65
CA PHE A 283 1.11 -1.19 23.68
C PHE A 283 1.66 0.01 22.90
N ILE A 284 0.79 0.95 22.50
CA ILE A 284 1.13 2.14 21.74
C ILE A 284 1.78 3.20 22.64
N MET A 285 1.18 3.49 23.81
CA MET A 285 1.68 4.53 24.73
C MET A 285 3.06 4.18 25.31
N ASN A 286 3.31 2.91 25.63
CA ASN A 286 4.62 2.47 26.12
C ASN A 286 5.75 2.60 25.07
N ARG A 287 5.40 2.86 23.81
CA ARG A 287 6.35 3.13 22.71
C ARG A 287 6.45 4.61 22.36
N GLY A 288 5.80 5.49 23.13
CA GLY A 288 5.77 6.94 22.89
C GLY A 288 4.64 7.42 21.96
N GLY A 289 3.71 6.53 21.58
CA GLY A 289 2.57 6.90 20.75
C GLY A 289 1.40 7.52 21.53
N VAL A 290 0.50 8.17 20.81
CA VAL A 290 -0.77 8.71 21.32
C VAL A 290 -1.87 7.69 21.07
N SER A 291 -2.67 7.39 22.09
CA SER A 291 -3.85 6.54 21.98
C SER A 291 -5.12 7.33 22.27
N LEU A 292 -6.04 7.34 21.31
CA LEU A 292 -7.42 7.76 21.55
C LEU A 292 -8.18 6.68 22.32
N ARG A 293 -9.46 6.95 22.61
CA ARG A 293 -10.37 6.06 23.33
C ARG A 293 -11.55 5.64 22.44
N PRO A 294 -12.15 4.47 22.69
CA PRO A 294 -13.44 4.12 22.09
C PRO A 294 -14.48 5.22 22.37
N GLY A 295 -15.10 5.73 21.31
CA GLY A 295 -16.07 6.84 21.38
C GLY A 295 -15.52 8.22 20.99
N ASP A 296 -14.20 8.40 20.87
CA ASP A 296 -13.61 9.69 20.47
C ASP A 296 -13.91 10.03 19.00
N GLY A 297 -14.12 9.03 18.15
CA GLY A 297 -14.53 9.20 16.75
C GLY A 297 -13.46 8.80 15.73
N ILE A 298 -13.70 9.17 14.47
CA ILE A 298 -12.95 8.70 13.29
C ILE A 298 -11.47 9.14 13.36
N ILE A 299 -10.56 8.21 13.04
CA ILE A 299 -9.10 8.43 13.01
C ILE A 299 -8.70 9.74 12.34
N HIS A 300 -9.15 9.98 11.11
CA HIS A 300 -8.68 11.10 10.30
C HIS A 300 -9.19 12.44 10.81
N SER A 301 -10.36 12.47 11.47
CA SER A 301 -10.84 13.68 12.15
C SER A 301 -9.91 14.12 13.28
N TRP A 302 -9.23 13.18 13.95
CA TRP A 302 -8.24 13.49 14.98
C TRP A 302 -6.84 13.68 14.40
N LEU A 303 -6.39 12.75 13.56
CA LEU A 303 -5.06 12.74 12.96
C LEU A 303 -4.79 14.04 12.19
N ASN A 304 -5.76 14.51 11.40
CA ASN A 304 -5.61 15.71 10.58
C ASN A 304 -5.38 16.99 11.41
N ARG A 305 -5.78 16.99 12.69
CA ARG A 305 -5.56 18.11 13.63
C ARG A 305 -4.19 18.06 14.32
N MET A 306 -3.43 17.00 14.10
CA MET A 306 -2.08 16.79 14.66
C MET A 306 -0.98 16.91 13.60
N LEU A 307 -1.33 17.26 12.36
CA LEU A 307 -0.39 17.37 11.26
C LEU A 307 0.40 18.68 11.31
N LEU A 308 1.65 18.61 10.86
CA LEU A 308 2.45 19.78 10.52
C LEU A 308 2.41 20.02 9.01
N PRO A 309 2.17 21.26 8.54
CA PRO A 309 2.23 21.57 7.11
C PRO A 309 3.55 21.15 6.45
N ASP A 310 3.50 20.77 5.19
CA ASP A 310 4.66 20.43 4.35
C ASP A 310 5.55 19.29 4.90
N THR A 311 4.95 18.38 5.67
CA THR A 311 5.60 17.14 6.13
C THR A 311 5.04 15.91 5.43
N VAL A 312 5.74 14.78 5.57
CA VAL A 312 5.35 13.48 5.02
C VAL A 312 4.91 12.55 6.15
N GLY A 313 3.89 11.73 5.88
CA GLY A 313 3.51 10.65 6.78
C GLY A 313 2.90 9.43 6.09
N THR A 314 2.38 8.52 6.90
CA THR A 314 1.72 7.29 6.44
C THR A 314 0.64 6.87 7.43
N GLY A 315 -0.10 5.81 7.12
CA GLY A 315 -1.01 5.20 8.05
C GLY A 315 -1.55 3.86 7.60
N GLY A 316 -1.93 3.04 8.58
CA GLY A 316 -2.55 1.72 8.42
C GLY A 316 -4.00 1.79 7.99
N ASP A 317 -4.34 2.74 7.12
CA ASP A 317 -5.68 3.00 6.61
C ASP A 317 -5.59 3.69 5.25
N SER A 318 -6.30 3.17 4.25
CA SER A 318 -6.24 3.66 2.86
C SER A 318 -6.73 5.11 2.69
N HIS A 319 -7.47 5.63 3.66
CA HIS A 319 -7.98 7.00 3.69
C HIS A 319 -7.08 7.94 4.51
N THR A 320 -5.88 7.50 4.89
CA THR A 320 -4.83 8.39 5.42
C THR A 320 -4.34 9.31 4.31
N ARG A 321 -5.07 10.41 4.05
CA ARG A 321 -4.84 11.35 2.93
C ARG A 321 -4.76 12.77 3.46
N PHE A 322 -3.57 13.14 3.94
CA PHE A 322 -3.38 14.40 4.66
C PHE A 322 -3.86 15.62 3.86
N PRO A 323 -4.70 16.49 4.44
CA PRO A 323 -5.15 17.72 3.79
C PRO A 323 -4.07 18.81 3.78
N ILE A 324 -3.03 18.67 4.62
CA ILE A 324 -1.82 19.52 4.64
C ILE A 324 -0.58 18.61 4.68
N GLY A 325 0.42 18.88 3.85
CA GLY A 325 1.52 17.95 3.62
C GLY A 325 1.15 16.85 2.61
N ILE A 326 1.69 15.64 2.80
CA ILE A 326 1.37 14.46 1.98
C ILE A 326 1.48 13.18 2.79
N SER A 327 0.61 12.21 2.51
CA SER A 327 0.72 10.87 3.07
C SER A 327 0.61 9.78 2.01
N PHE A 328 1.34 8.68 2.24
CA PHE A 328 1.26 7.46 1.43
C PHE A 328 0.78 6.30 2.31
N PRO A 329 -0.51 5.93 2.27
CA PRO A 329 -1.03 4.81 3.04
C PRO A 329 -0.35 3.50 2.72
N ALA A 330 -0.29 2.61 3.71
CA ALA A 330 0.36 1.33 3.55
C ALA A 330 -0.31 0.22 4.38
N GLY A 331 0.07 -1.02 4.09
CA GLY A 331 -0.27 -2.17 4.92
C GLY A 331 0.50 -2.15 6.26
N SER A 332 0.01 -2.93 7.22
CA SER A 332 0.53 -2.96 8.60
C SER A 332 2.04 -3.18 8.72
N GLY A 333 2.68 -3.93 7.81
CA GLY A 333 4.13 -4.17 7.84
C GLY A 333 4.95 -2.91 7.61
N LEU A 334 4.63 -2.16 6.56
CA LEU A 334 5.30 -0.90 6.24
C LEU A 334 4.99 0.20 7.26
N VAL A 335 3.76 0.22 7.80
CA VAL A 335 3.38 1.14 8.88
C VAL A 335 4.17 0.85 10.16
N ALA A 336 4.35 -0.43 10.50
CA ALA A 336 5.19 -0.83 11.62
C ALA A 336 6.65 -0.40 11.41
N PHE A 337 7.20 -0.62 10.21
CA PHE A 337 8.55 -0.17 9.84
C PHE A 337 8.69 1.36 9.96
N ALA A 338 7.73 2.11 9.41
CA ALA A 338 7.72 3.57 9.44
C ALA A 338 7.67 4.11 10.87
N ALA A 339 6.79 3.56 11.71
CA ALA A 339 6.70 3.95 13.12
C ALA A 339 7.99 3.63 13.89
N ALA A 340 8.59 2.45 13.66
CA ALA A 340 9.78 1.98 14.38
C ALA A 340 11.04 2.76 13.98
N THR A 341 11.21 3.07 12.69
CA THR A 341 12.45 3.64 12.15
C THR A 341 12.39 5.14 11.86
N GLY A 342 11.19 5.73 11.81
CA GLY A 342 11.00 7.15 11.48
C GLY A 342 11.18 7.47 10.00
N VAL A 343 11.35 6.47 9.13
CA VAL A 343 11.48 6.62 7.68
C VAL A 343 10.63 5.60 6.94
N MET A 344 10.30 5.85 5.68
CA MET A 344 9.53 4.92 4.86
C MET A 344 10.13 4.79 3.47
N PRO A 345 10.42 3.57 2.96
CA PRO A 345 10.83 3.40 1.57
C PRO A 345 9.73 3.83 0.60
N LEU A 346 10.13 4.57 -0.42
CA LEU A 346 9.23 5.10 -1.44
C LEU A 346 9.93 5.16 -2.80
N ASP A 347 9.43 4.42 -3.77
CA ASP A 347 9.66 4.75 -5.18
C ASP A 347 8.72 5.90 -5.56
N MET A 348 9.28 7.09 -5.73
CA MET A 348 8.50 8.30 -5.92
C MET A 348 7.53 8.17 -7.11
N PRO A 349 6.22 8.22 -6.93
CA PRO A 349 5.30 8.06 -8.04
C PRO A 349 5.30 9.26 -9.00
N GLU A 350 4.83 9.04 -10.22
CA GLU A 350 4.44 10.14 -11.12
C GLU A 350 3.24 10.90 -10.56
N SER A 351 3.01 12.13 -11.03
CA SER A 351 1.87 12.96 -10.62
C SER A 351 0.83 13.14 -11.73
N VAL A 352 -0.42 13.36 -11.34
CA VAL A 352 -1.52 13.83 -12.19
C VAL A 352 -2.07 15.13 -11.62
N LEU A 353 -2.01 16.21 -12.40
CA LEU A 353 -2.56 17.51 -12.01
C LEU A 353 -4.06 17.58 -12.33
N VAL A 354 -4.85 17.95 -11.34
CA VAL A 354 -6.25 18.36 -11.46
C VAL A 354 -6.37 19.81 -11.02
N ARG A 355 -6.78 20.71 -11.92
CA ARG A 355 -6.95 22.13 -11.61
C ARG A 355 -8.39 22.55 -11.85
N PHE A 356 -9.06 23.00 -10.80
CA PHE A 356 -10.37 23.63 -10.89
C PHE A 356 -10.22 25.10 -11.30
N THR A 357 -11.19 25.61 -12.06
CA THR A 357 -11.26 27.02 -12.48
C THR A 357 -12.70 27.48 -12.49
N GLY A 358 -12.96 28.74 -12.13
CA GLY A 358 -14.29 29.34 -12.09
C GLY A 358 -14.89 29.38 -10.68
N THR A 359 -16.22 29.51 -10.60
CA THR A 359 -16.96 29.68 -9.35
C THR A 359 -18.01 28.59 -9.20
N LEU A 360 -18.19 28.08 -7.97
CA LEU A 360 -19.24 27.14 -7.64
C LEU A 360 -20.61 27.73 -8.00
N GLN A 361 -21.42 26.93 -8.70
CA GLN A 361 -22.79 27.30 -9.05
C GLN A 361 -23.74 27.09 -7.85
N PRO A 362 -24.90 27.79 -7.80
CA PRO A 362 -25.88 27.58 -6.75
C PRO A 362 -26.28 26.10 -6.63
N GLY A 363 -26.22 25.56 -5.41
CA GLY A 363 -26.57 24.16 -5.11
C GLY A 363 -25.44 23.15 -5.33
N ILE A 364 -24.31 23.54 -5.91
CA ILE A 364 -23.14 22.67 -6.05
C ILE A 364 -22.31 22.69 -4.76
N THR A 365 -21.97 21.51 -4.27
CA THR A 365 -21.18 21.28 -3.07
C THR A 365 -19.74 20.87 -3.40
N LEU A 366 -18.87 20.86 -2.39
CA LEU A 366 -17.51 20.34 -2.57
C LEU A 366 -17.49 18.85 -2.92
N ARG A 367 -18.47 18.09 -2.42
CA ARG A 367 -18.61 16.67 -2.76
C ARG A 367 -18.95 16.44 -4.23
N ASP A 368 -19.63 17.38 -4.87
CA ASP A 368 -19.86 17.32 -6.32
C ASP A 368 -18.54 17.50 -7.08
N LEU A 369 -17.63 18.35 -6.59
CA LEU A 369 -16.31 18.54 -7.19
C LEU A 369 -15.44 17.29 -7.05
N VAL A 370 -15.52 16.59 -5.91
CA VAL A 370 -14.90 15.27 -5.72
C VAL A 370 -15.34 14.31 -6.83
N ASN A 371 -16.65 14.23 -7.10
CA ASN A 371 -17.22 13.34 -8.11
C ASN A 371 -17.01 13.84 -9.55
N ALA A 372 -16.76 15.14 -9.74
CA ALA A 372 -16.44 15.72 -11.04
C ALA A 372 -15.08 15.24 -11.57
N ILE A 373 -14.13 14.90 -10.70
CA ILE A 373 -12.81 14.38 -11.10
C ILE A 373 -12.92 13.07 -11.91
N PRO A 374 -13.51 11.98 -11.38
CA PRO A 374 -13.69 10.75 -12.17
C PRO A 374 -14.62 10.97 -13.35
N TYR A 375 -15.65 11.82 -13.24
CA TYR A 375 -16.52 12.15 -14.37
C TYR A 375 -15.75 12.77 -15.54
N ALA A 376 -14.91 13.78 -15.28
CA ALA A 376 -14.09 14.42 -16.30
C ALA A 376 -13.04 13.46 -16.89
N ALA A 377 -12.48 12.55 -16.08
CA ALA A 377 -11.56 11.53 -16.58
C ALA A 377 -12.25 10.52 -17.50
N LEU A 378 -13.50 10.12 -17.20
CA LEU A 378 -14.32 9.27 -18.07
C LEU A 378 -14.59 9.98 -19.41
N GLN A 379 -15.02 11.24 -19.37
CA GLN A 379 -15.29 12.03 -20.59
C GLN A 379 -14.05 12.18 -21.48
N ARG A 380 -12.86 12.20 -20.88
CA ARG A 380 -11.58 12.31 -21.60
C ARG A 380 -10.97 10.95 -22.00
N GLY A 381 -11.63 9.83 -21.70
CA GLY A 381 -11.12 8.48 -21.98
C GLY A 381 -9.89 8.09 -21.15
N LEU A 382 -9.63 8.78 -20.05
CA LEU A 382 -8.50 8.55 -19.13
C LEU A 382 -8.86 7.59 -17.97
N LEU A 383 -10.15 7.29 -17.82
CA LEU A 383 -10.71 6.34 -16.86
C LEU A 383 -11.74 5.48 -17.60
N THR A 384 -11.87 4.21 -17.22
CA THR A 384 -12.96 3.32 -17.65
C THR A 384 -13.68 2.72 -16.46
N VAL A 385 -14.96 2.38 -16.64
CA VAL A 385 -15.76 1.65 -15.64
C VAL A 385 -15.51 0.14 -15.72
N GLU A 386 -15.34 -0.38 -16.94
CA GLU A 386 -15.06 -1.80 -17.22
C GLU A 386 -13.80 -2.29 -16.48
N LYS A 387 -13.86 -3.53 -15.97
CA LYS A 387 -12.78 -4.12 -15.16
C LYS A 387 -11.71 -4.74 -16.04
N THR A 388 -12.12 -5.48 -17.06
CA THR A 388 -11.18 -6.07 -18.03
C THR A 388 -10.53 -4.96 -18.84
N GLY A 389 -9.19 -4.92 -18.85
CA GLY A 389 -8.44 -3.86 -19.55
C GLY A 389 -8.64 -2.45 -18.96
N LYS A 390 -8.95 -2.34 -17.66
CA LYS A 390 -9.25 -1.06 -16.97
C LYS A 390 -8.19 0.00 -17.22
N LYS A 391 -8.60 1.15 -17.77
CA LYS A 391 -7.79 2.37 -17.83
C LYS A 391 -8.07 3.21 -16.60
N ASN A 392 -7.02 3.64 -15.92
CA ASN A 392 -7.13 4.56 -14.79
C ASN A 392 -5.86 5.41 -14.69
N VAL A 393 -5.91 6.65 -15.19
CA VAL A 393 -4.78 7.60 -15.16
C VAL A 393 -4.26 7.90 -13.74
N PHE A 394 -5.10 7.74 -12.72
CA PHE A 394 -4.74 8.05 -11.33
C PHE A 394 -4.04 6.88 -10.63
N SER A 395 -4.20 5.66 -11.14
CA SER A 395 -3.73 4.44 -10.47
C SER A 395 -2.21 4.46 -10.28
N GLY A 396 -1.77 4.45 -9.03
CA GLY A 396 -0.34 4.46 -8.69
C GLY A 396 0.35 5.80 -8.84
N ARG A 397 -0.39 6.88 -9.08
CA ARG A 397 0.17 8.24 -9.19
C ARG A 397 -0.21 9.10 -7.99
N ILE A 398 0.48 10.22 -7.81
CA ILE A 398 0.08 11.26 -6.86
C ILE A 398 -0.98 12.15 -7.54
N LEU A 399 -2.13 12.31 -6.91
CA LEU A 399 -3.14 13.28 -7.34
C LEU A 399 -2.79 14.66 -6.78
N GLU A 400 -2.44 15.62 -7.63
CA GLU A 400 -2.15 17.00 -7.21
C GLU A 400 -3.30 17.92 -7.60
N ILE A 401 -3.91 18.58 -6.61
CA ILE A 401 -5.12 19.39 -6.80
C ILE A 401 -4.80 20.88 -6.62
N GLU A 402 -5.25 21.70 -7.56
CA GLU A 402 -5.11 23.16 -7.54
C GLU A 402 -6.45 23.87 -7.89
N GLY A 403 -6.51 25.18 -7.60
CA GLY A 403 -7.62 26.05 -8.01
C GLY A 403 -8.68 26.32 -6.96
N LEU A 404 -8.51 25.78 -5.74
CA LEU A 404 -9.41 25.99 -4.59
C LEU A 404 -8.58 26.36 -3.34
N PRO A 405 -7.78 27.44 -3.37
CA PRO A 405 -6.76 27.66 -2.35
C PRO A 405 -7.31 28.11 -0.98
N ASP A 406 -8.56 28.61 -0.94
CA ASP A 406 -9.18 29.17 0.26
C ASP A 406 -10.10 28.18 1.00
N LEU A 407 -10.03 26.88 0.66
CA LEU A 407 -10.75 25.84 1.40
C LEU A 407 -10.23 25.73 2.83
N LYS A 408 -11.14 25.54 3.79
CA LYS A 408 -10.74 25.11 5.13
C LYS A 408 -10.08 23.73 5.06
N ILE A 409 -9.19 23.42 6.00
CA ILE A 409 -8.47 22.13 6.04
C ILE A 409 -9.43 20.92 6.03
N GLU A 410 -10.54 21.00 6.77
CA GLU A 410 -11.55 19.94 6.80
C GLU A 410 -12.28 19.76 5.46
N GLN A 411 -12.45 20.85 4.70
CA GLN A 411 -13.02 20.80 3.35
C GLN A 411 -11.99 20.25 2.35
N ALA A 412 -10.73 20.67 2.45
CA ALA A 412 -9.63 20.13 1.66
C ALA A 412 -9.51 18.60 1.84
N PHE A 413 -9.81 18.10 3.04
CA PHE A 413 -9.85 16.67 3.31
C PHE A 413 -10.90 15.92 2.47
N GLU A 414 -12.06 16.50 2.15
CA GLU A 414 -13.05 15.83 1.28
C GLU A 414 -12.46 15.45 -0.09
N LEU A 415 -11.57 16.30 -0.63
CA LEU A 415 -10.87 16.06 -1.89
C LEU A 415 -9.70 15.08 -1.74
N SER A 416 -8.86 15.26 -0.71
CA SER A 416 -7.71 14.38 -0.50
C SER A 416 -8.15 12.97 -0.11
N ASP A 417 -9.14 12.82 0.76
CA ASP A 417 -9.72 11.55 1.21
C ASP A 417 -10.16 10.68 0.03
N ALA A 418 -10.94 11.27 -0.89
CA ALA A 418 -11.46 10.59 -2.07
C ALA A 418 -10.39 10.17 -3.10
N SER A 419 -9.14 10.64 -2.97
CA SER A 419 -8.03 10.16 -3.81
C SER A 419 -7.77 8.66 -3.64
N ALA A 420 -8.13 8.09 -2.47
CA ALA A 420 -8.07 6.65 -2.23
C ALA A 420 -8.87 5.87 -3.28
N GLU A 421 -10.07 6.36 -3.61
CA GLU A 421 -10.96 5.69 -4.57
C GLU A 421 -10.53 5.87 -6.02
N ARG A 422 -9.57 6.75 -6.28
CA ARG A 422 -8.88 6.85 -7.58
C ARG A 422 -7.72 5.85 -7.69
N SER A 423 -7.44 5.07 -6.64
CA SER A 423 -6.25 4.24 -6.51
C SER A 423 -4.95 5.06 -6.61
N ALA A 424 -5.00 6.33 -6.19
CA ALA A 424 -3.83 7.19 -6.12
C ALA A 424 -2.87 6.71 -5.02
N GLY A 425 -1.56 6.81 -5.28
CA GLY A 425 -0.52 6.49 -4.29
C GLY A 425 -0.50 7.51 -3.15
N GLY A 426 -0.78 8.78 -3.46
CA GLY A 426 -0.86 9.89 -2.51
C GLY A 426 -1.68 11.04 -3.09
N CYS A 427 -1.91 12.08 -2.30
CA CYS A 427 -2.61 13.28 -2.73
C CYS A 427 -1.96 14.52 -2.12
N THR A 428 -1.97 15.63 -2.87
CA THR A 428 -1.69 16.95 -2.32
C THR A 428 -2.74 17.94 -2.84
N ILE A 429 -3.01 18.98 -2.06
CA ILE A 429 -3.89 20.08 -2.44
C ILE A 429 -3.20 21.39 -2.11
N ARG A 430 -3.14 22.30 -3.09
CA ARG A 430 -2.53 23.61 -2.91
C ARG A 430 -3.51 24.54 -2.21
N LEU A 431 -3.19 24.91 -0.97
CA LEU A 431 -3.93 25.86 -0.15
C LEU A 431 -3.10 27.14 0.08
N ASN A 432 -3.77 28.25 0.41
CA ASN A 432 -3.11 29.47 0.85
C ASN A 432 -2.62 29.34 2.31
N GLU A 433 -1.72 30.24 2.72
CA GLU A 433 -1.35 30.37 4.14
C GLU A 433 -2.59 30.75 4.97
N ALA A 434 -2.70 30.16 6.15
CA ALA A 434 -3.84 30.29 7.05
C ALA A 434 -3.89 31.62 7.79
#